data_AF-A0A914XTJ4-F1
#
_entry.id   AF-A0A914XTJ4-F1
#
_cell.length_a   1.000
_cell.length_b   1.000
_cell.length_c   1.000
_cell.angle_alpha   90.00
_cell.angle_beta   90.00
_cell.angle_gamma   90.00
#
_symmetry.space_group_name_H-M   'P 1'
#
loop_
_entity.id
_entity.type
_entity.pdbx_description
1 polymer ?
#
loop_
_entity_poly.entity_id
_entity_poly.type
_entity_poly.pdbx_seq_one_letter_code
_entity_poly.pdbx_strand_id
1 'polypeptide(L)'
;MASLKMPFHLPQDLNGKLEMPMVIIKFHILLLDHLVKREEYRMIISAMVRIQANTCIRFIRRTNERDFINIESVDGEGCFAYVGNHGGRSSMNLESSGKASCMFHDIVIHELLHSVGLWHEHMRHDRDKYIKVHYENIARGKTYEGIYEIRQK
;
A
#
# COMPACT_ATOMS: atom_id res chain seq x y z
N MET A 1 15.20 15.13 -10.32
CA MET A 1 14.15 14.66 -9.39
C MET A 1 12.95 14.25 -10.23
N ALA A 2 12.55 12.98 -10.21
CA ALA A 2 11.39 12.53 -10.96
C ALA A 2 10.14 13.12 -10.27
N SER A 3 9.50 14.08 -10.94
CA SER A 3 8.19 14.57 -10.51
C SER A 3 7.21 13.44 -10.70
N LEU A 4 6.74 12.85 -9.60
CA LEU A 4 5.56 12.00 -9.58
C LEU A 4 4.38 12.84 -10.08
N LYS A 5 4.09 12.78 -11.38
CA LYS A 5 2.80 13.22 -11.90
C LYS A 5 1.78 12.20 -11.44
N MET A 6 1.26 12.39 -10.22
CA MET A 6 0.17 11.58 -9.70
C MET A 6 -1.04 11.76 -10.63
N PRO A 7 -1.62 10.68 -11.18
CA PRO A 7 -2.69 10.77 -12.18
C PRO A 7 -4.06 11.13 -11.59
N PHE A 8 -4.14 11.61 -10.34
CA PHE A 8 -5.41 11.85 -9.65
C PHE A 8 -5.47 13.20 -8.95
N HIS A 9 -6.65 13.84 -9.06
CA HIS A 9 -7.06 14.94 -8.20
C HIS A 9 -7.40 14.35 -6.83
N LEU A 10 -6.38 14.01 -6.04
CA LEU A 10 -6.61 13.91 -4.60
C LEU A 10 -6.99 15.30 -4.10
N PRO A 11 -8.06 15.44 -3.30
CA PRO A 11 -8.41 16.71 -2.68
C PRO A 11 -7.18 17.29 -1.98
N GLN A 12 -6.93 18.58 -2.17
CA GLN A 12 -5.88 19.26 -1.43
C GLN A 12 -6.50 20.00 -0.25
N ASP A 13 -5.87 19.89 0.92
CA ASP A 13 -6.18 20.77 2.06
C ASP A 13 -5.77 22.22 1.73
N LEU A 14 -6.13 23.15 2.62
CA LEU A 14 -5.80 24.58 2.48
C LEU A 14 -4.29 24.88 2.39
N ASN A 15 -3.42 23.91 2.69
CA ASN A 15 -1.97 24.01 2.62
C ASN A 15 -1.37 23.27 1.42
N GLY A 16 -2.20 22.79 0.48
CA GLY A 16 -1.75 22.03 -0.70
C GLY A 16 -1.35 20.58 -0.41
N LYS A 17 -1.73 20.03 0.75
CA LYS A 17 -1.48 18.63 1.11
C LYS A 17 -2.56 17.75 0.51
N LEU A 18 -2.17 16.61 -0.03
CA LEU A 18 -3.07 15.67 -0.70
C LEU A 18 -3.75 14.79 0.35
N GLU A 19 -5.06 14.92 0.50
CA GLU A 19 -5.86 14.14 1.43
C GLU A 19 -6.31 12.82 0.81
N MET A 20 -6.13 11.74 1.57
CA MET A 20 -6.50 10.39 1.22
C MET A 20 -7.50 9.88 2.27
N PRO A 21 -8.81 9.93 1.98
CA PRO A 21 -9.84 9.40 2.85
C PRO A 21 -9.73 7.89 2.97
N MET A 22 -9.91 7.38 4.18
CA MET A 22 -9.81 5.95 4.41
C MET A 22 -10.61 5.41 5.60
N VAL A 23 -10.93 4.13 5.53
CA VAL A 23 -11.58 3.35 6.59
C VAL A 23 -10.74 2.13 6.91
N ILE A 24 -10.54 1.86 8.20
CA ILE A 24 -9.92 0.64 8.69
C ILE A 24 -11.06 -0.24 9.22
N ILE A 25 -11.37 -1.33 8.50
CA ILE A 25 -12.41 -2.28 8.90
C ILE A 25 -11.82 -3.32 9.84
N LYS A 26 -12.59 -3.68 10.86
CA LYS A 26 -12.24 -4.61 11.94
C LYS A 26 -11.43 -5.82 11.44
N PHE A 27 -10.16 -5.86 11.85
CA PHE A 27 -9.31 -7.04 11.89
C PHE A 27 -9.92 -8.05 12.88
N HIS A 28 -9.79 -9.37 12.63
CA HIS A 28 -10.61 -10.51 13.13
C HIS A 28 -11.11 -10.44 14.61
N ILE A 29 -12.25 -11.07 14.93
CA ILE A 29 -12.96 -10.98 16.24
C ILE A 29 -12.91 -12.29 17.04
N LEU A 30 -12.10 -12.34 18.09
CA LEU A 30 -12.14 -13.23 19.25
C LEU A 30 -11.63 -12.47 20.49
N LEU A 31 -12.12 -12.82 21.68
CA LEU A 31 -12.07 -11.98 22.89
C LEU A 31 -10.65 -11.70 23.47
N LEU A 32 -9.61 -12.37 22.98
CA LEU A 32 -8.19 -12.07 23.25
C LEU A 32 -7.61 -10.97 22.33
N ASP A 33 -8.32 -10.56 21.28
CA ASP A 33 -7.84 -9.67 20.21
C ASP A 33 -7.80 -8.19 20.57
N HIS A 34 -8.40 -7.72 21.66
CA HIS A 34 -8.48 -6.27 21.92
C HIS A 34 -7.10 -5.60 22.01
N LEU A 35 -6.07 -6.32 22.49
CA LEU A 35 -4.70 -5.81 22.56
C LEU A 35 -3.95 -5.96 21.23
N VAL A 36 -4.09 -7.09 20.54
CA VAL A 36 -3.48 -7.34 19.22
C VAL A 36 -4.04 -6.37 18.16
N LYS A 37 -5.36 -6.12 18.18
CA LYS A 37 -6.02 -5.07 17.37
C LYS A 37 -5.44 -3.68 17.61
N ARG A 38 -5.07 -3.36 18.86
CA ARG A 38 -4.42 -2.08 19.17
C ARG A 38 -3.05 -2.02 18.54
N GLU A 39 -2.31 -3.12 18.50
CA GLU A 39 -0.98 -3.16 17.90
C GLU A 39 -1.03 -3.06 16.38
N GLU A 40 -1.90 -3.81 15.72
CA GLU A 40 -2.08 -3.74 14.26
C GLU A 40 -2.56 -2.37 13.82
N TYR A 41 -3.57 -1.83 14.51
CA TYR A 41 -4.04 -0.48 14.28
C TYR A 41 -2.92 0.54 14.50
N ARG A 42 -2.13 0.41 15.58
CA ARG A 42 -0.98 1.29 15.83
C ARG A 42 0.08 1.18 14.74
N MET A 43 0.32 -0.01 14.20
CA MET A 43 1.28 -0.20 13.10
C MET A 43 0.79 0.50 11.83
N ILE A 44 -0.49 0.34 11.48
CA ILE A 44 -1.10 1.00 10.33
C ILE A 44 -1.03 2.52 10.48
N ILE A 45 -1.39 3.05 11.65
CA ILE A 45 -1.28 4.49 11.94
C ILE A 45 0.18 4.96 11.94
N SER A 46 1.12 4.17 12.47
CA SER A 46 2.56 4.49 12.46
C SER A 46 3.10 4.59 11.04
N ALA A 47 2.73 3.66 10.16
CA ALA A 47 3.09 3.68 8.74
C ALA A 47 2.55 4.94 8.04
N MET A 48 1.28 5.30 8.29
CA MET A 48 0.70 6.55 7.81
C MET A 48 1.47 7.76 8.31
N VAL A 49 1.73 7.85 9.62
CA VAL A 49 2.49 8.95 10.21
C VAL A 49 3.86 9.08 9.56
N ARG A 50 4.55 7.96 9.28
CA ARG A 50 5.85 7.98 8.58
C ARG A 50 5.72 8.55 7.17
N ILE A 51 4.71 8.17 6.40
CA ILE A 51 4.48 8.74 5.05
C ILE A 51 4.15 10.24 5.17
N GLN A 52 3.28 10.63 6.11
CA GLN A 52 2.87 12.03 6.30
C GLN A 52 4.01 12.94 6.74
N ALA A 53 4.97 12.42 7.52
CA ALA A 53 6.14 13.15 7.96
C ALA A 53 7.13 13.43 6.83
N ASN A 54 7.13 12.60 5.78
CA ASN A 54 8.11 12.65 4.69
C ASN A 54 7.52 13.12 3.35
N THR A 55 6.20 13.35 3.28
CA THR A 55 5.49 13.71 2.04
C THR A 55 4.38 14.72 2.29
N CYS A 56 3.75 15.21 1.21
CA CYS A 56 2.54 16.02 1.30
C CYS A 56 1.25 15.19 1.46
N ILE A 57 1.32 13.86 1.46
CA ILE A 57 0.16 12.97 1.60
C ILE A 57 -0.38 13.02 3.03
N ARG A 58 -1.70 13.08 3.22
CA ARG A 58 -2.38 13.04 4.52
C ARG A 58 -3.48 11.99 4.52
N PHE A 59 -3.39 11.04 5.44
CA PHE A 59 -4.42 10.02 5.62
C PHE A 59 -5.45 10.55 6.60
N ILE A 60 -6.69 10.71 6.12
CA ILE A 60 -7.79 11.22 6.94
C ILE A 60 -8.80 10.11 7.15
N ARG A 61 -9.40 10.09 8.35
CA ARG A 61 -10.52 9.20 8.61
C ARG A 61 -11.66 9.61 7.70
N ARG A 62 -12.13 8.67 6.89
CA ARG A 62 -13.28 8.89 6.01
C ARG A 62 -14.51 9.29 6.81
N THR A 63 -15.24 10.25 6.27
CA THR A 63 -16.57 10.67 6.66
C THR A 63 -17.59 10.20 5.61
N ASN A 64 -17.80 10.97 4.55
CA ASN A 64 -18.77 10.74 3.48
C ASN A 64 -18.13 10.75 2.07
N GLU A 65 -16.81 10.75 1.98
CA GLU A 65 -16.08 10.82 0.72
C GLU A 65 -16.44 9.58 -0.13
N ARG A 66 -16.73 9.83 -1.42
CA ARG A 66 -17.04 8.79 -2.40
C ARG A 66 -15.84 7.89 -2.64
N ASP A 67 -14.67 8.51 -2.76
CA ASP A 67 -13.41 7.87 -3.07
C ASP A 67 -12.62 7.67 -1.78
N PHE A 68 -12.26 6.43 -1.45
CA PHE A 68 -11.58 6.13 -0.20
C PHE A 68 -10.86 4.78 -0.25
N ILE A 69 -9.82 4.65 0.57
CA ILE A 69 -9.16 3.36 0.82
C ILE A 69 -9.95 2.61 1.90
N ASN A 70 -10.30 1.36 1.60
CA ASN A 70 -10.91 0.42 2.52
C ASN A 70 -9.88 -0.62 2.94
N ILE A 71 -9.24 -0.39 4.09
CA ILE A 71 -8.27 -1.32 4.66
C ILE A 71 -9.01 -2.45 5.38
N GLU A 72 -8.72 -3.68 4.98
CA GLU A 72 -9.34 -4.90 5.48
C GLU A 72 -8.29 -6.01 5.69
N SER A 73 -8.70 -7.09 6.35
CA SER A 73 -7.91 -8.32 6.52
C SER A 73 -8.79 -9.51 6.21
N VAL A 74 -8.73 -9.96 4.97
CA VAL A 74 -9.40 -11.15 4.45
C VAL A 74 -8.36 -12.27 4.37
N ASP A 75 -8.68 -13.39 5.04
CA ASP A 75 -7.83 -14.58 5.07
C ASP A 75 -7.66 -15.18 3.67
N GLY A 76 -6.41 -15.48 3.27
CA GLY A 76 -6.06 -16.08 2.00
C GLY A 76 -5.87 -15.10 0.83
N GLU A 77 -6.11 -13.81 1.04
CA GLU A 77 -5.96 -12.78 0.02
C GLU A 77 -4.57 -12.12 0.02
N GLY A 78 -3.74 -12.36 1.06
CA GLY A 78 -2.38 -11.85 1.15
C GLY A 78 -2.30 -10.33 1.31
N CYS A 79 -1.22 -9.73 0.81
CA CYS A 79 -0.98 -8.29 0.89
C CYS A 79 -1.20 -7.67 -0.50
N PHE A 80 -2.13 -6.73 -0.62
CA PHE A 80 -2.30 -5.99 -1.86
C PHE A 80 -3.03 -4.66 -1.65
N ALA A 81 -2.82 -3.75 -2.60
CA ALA A 81 -3.64 -2.57 -2.79
C ALA A 81 -3.75 -2.24 -4.28
N TYR A 82 -4.86 -1.59 -4.67
CA TYR A 82 -4.93 -0.99 -6.00
C TYR A 82 -3.95 0.18 -6.13
N VAL A 83 -3.40 0.35 -7.34
CA VAL A 83 -2.49 1.44 -7.64
C VAL A 83 -3.26 2.73 -7.95
N GLY A 84 -3.17 3.72 -7.06
CA GLY A 84 -3.82 5.02 -7.21
C GLY A 84 -5.34 5.01 -6.94
N ASN A 85 -6.00 6.15 -7.14
CA ASN A 85 -7.43 6.32 -6.89
C ASN A 85 -8.27 6.05 -8.16
N HIS A 86 -8.72 4.83 -8.40
CA HIS A 86 -9.62 4.54 -9.54
C HIS A 86 -11.09 5.01 -9.35
N GLY A 87 -11.39 5.79 -8.31
CA GLY A 87 -12.73 6.23 -7.94
C GLY A 87 -13.52 5.19 -7.13
N GLY A 88 -14.36 5.66 -6.20
CA GLY A 88 -15.16 4.81 -5.32
C GLY A 88 -14.35 4.13 -4.20
N ARG A 89 -14.88 3.00 -3.70
CA ARG A 89 -14.19 2.17 -2.70
C ARG A 89 -13.00 1.46 -3.34
N SER A 90 -11.80 1.72 -2.85
CA SER A 90 -10.58 1.00 -3.23
C SER A 90 -10.17 0.04 -2.11
N SER A 91 -10.13 -1.27 -2.39
CA SER A 91 -9.72 -2.28 -1.40
C SER A 91 -8.20 -2.30 -1.21
N MET A 92 -7.79 -2.42 0.06
CA MET A 92 -6.43 -2.79 0.46
C MET A 92 -6.53 -3.92 1.47
N ASN A 93 -5.91 -5.06 1.15
CA ASN A 93 -5.86 -6.19 2.07
C ASN A 93 -4.50 -6.23 2.77
N LEU A 94 -4.54 -6.25 4.10
CA LEU A 94 -3.41 -6.53 4.96
C LEU A 94 -3.76 -7.77 5.77
N GLU A 95 -3.60 -8.95 5.17
CA GLU A 95 -3.92 -10.20 5.84
C GLU A 95 -3.21 -10.29 7.20
N SER A 96 -3.96 -10.55 8.25
CA SER A 96 -3.43 -10.88 9.57
C SER A 96 -4.16 -12.10 10.10
N SER A 97 -3.75 -13.26 9.58
CA SER A 97 -4.35 -14.56 9.86
C SER A 97 -3.32 -15.52 10.45
N GLY A 98 -3.77 -16.69 10.89
CA GLY A 98 -2.85 -17.77 11.30
C GLY A 98 -2.04 -18.37 10.14
N LYS A 99 -2.35 -18.02 8.89
CA LYS A 99 -1.70 -18.58 7.67
C LYS A 99 -0.66 -17.63 7.07
N ALA A 100 -0.91 -16.33 7.12
CA ALA A 100 -0.04 -15.30 6.59
C ALA A 100 -0.21 -13.99 7.37
N SER A 101 0.81 -13.14 7.33
CA SER A 101 0.75 -11.80 7.92
C SER A 101 1.39 -10.75 7.03
N CYS A 102 0.68 -9.65 6.82
CA CYS A 102 1.10 -8.41 6.19
C CYS A 102 1.42 -7.33 7.22
N MET A 103 1.31 -7.65 8.52
CA MET A 103 1.50 -6.72 9.63
C MET A 103 2.99 -6.53 9.92
N PHE A 104 3.71 -6.05 8.91
CA PHE A 104 5.08 -5.58 8.97
C PHE A 104 5.11 -4.12 8.51
N HIS A 105 5.82 -3.27 9.24
CA HIS A 105 5.75 -1.82 9.04
C HIS A 105 6.14 -1.36 7.62
N ASP A 106 7.08 -2.05 6.98
CA ASP A 106 7.50 -1.82 5.60
C ASP A 106 6.49 -2.32 4.57
N ILE A 107 5.86 -3.48 4.79
CA ILE A 107 4.77 -3.99 3.95
C ILE A 107 3.56 -3.05 4.00
N VAL A 108 3.17 -2.58 5.20
CA VAL A 108 2.05 -1.63 5.32
C VAL A 108 2.35 -0.32 4.58
N ILE A 109 3.59 0.18 4.65
CA ILE A 109 4.01 1.35 3.85
C ILE A 109 3.93 1.05 2.36
N HIS A 110 4.39 -0.12 1.93
CA HIS A 110 4.35 -0.54 0.53
C HIS A 110 2.93 -0.47 -0.04
N GLU A 111 1.96 -1.08 0.65
CA GLU A 111 0.56 -1.07 0.21
C GLU A 111 -0.06 0.34 0.26
N LEU A 112 0.25 1.15 1.28
CA LEU A 112 -0.16 2.56 1.33
C LEU A 112 0.39 3.36 0.16
N LEU A 113 1.64 3.11 -0.25
CA LEU A 113 2.26 3.78 -1.41
C LEU A 113 1.68 3.29 -2.73
N HIS A 114 1.25 2.03 -2.83
CA HIS A 114 0.43 1.58 -3.95
C HIS A 114 -0.84 2.41 -4.07
N SER A 115 -1.59 2.59 -2.98
CA SER A 115 -2.81 3.43 -3.01
C SER A 115 -2.54 4.90 -3.36
N VAL A 116 -1.34 5.43 -3.09
CA VAL A 116 -0.91 6.76 -3.57
C VAL A 116 -0.71 6.78 -5.09
N GLY A 117 -0.38 5.65 -5.71
CA GLY A 117 -0.18 5.51 -7.15
C GLY A 117 1.22 5.07 -7.57
N LEU A 118 2.03 4.55 -6.64
CA LEU A 118 3.34 3.99 -6.99
C LEU A 118 3.18 2.57 -7.52
N TRP A 119 3.78 2.30 -8.67
CA TRP A 119 4.02 0.94 -9.14
C TRP A 119 5.30 0.39 -8.52
N HIS A 120 5.52 -0.92 -8.61
CA HIS A 120 6.79 -1.50 -8.19
C HIS A 120 7.96 -0.87 -8.95
N GLU A 121 9.04 -0.55 -8.23
CA GLU A 121 10.20 0.15 -8.80
C GLU A 121 10.84 -0.62 -9.97
N HIS A 122 10.81 -1.97 -9.91
CA HIS A 122 11.32 -2.83 -10.97
C HIS A 122 10.45 -2.81 -12.26
N MET A 123 9.29 -2.15 -12.24
CA MET A 123 8.43 -1.94 -13.41
C MET A 123 8.70 -0.60 -14.12
N ARG A 124 9.66 0.20 -13.63
CA ARG A 124 10.04 1.45 -14.30
C ARG A 124 10.48 1.21 -15.74
N HIS A 125 10.15 2.16 -16.61
CA HIS A 125 10.54 2.12 -18.03
C HIS A 125 12.06 2.02 -18.25
N ASP A 126 12.87 2.50 -17.31
CA ASP A 126 14.34 2.48 -17.37
C ASP A 126 14.96 1.34 -16.57
N ARG A 127 14.17 0.39 -16.05
CA ARG A 127 14.64 -0.67 -15.15
C ARG A 127 15.72 -1.56 -15.76
N ASP A 128 15.71 -1.81 -17.05
CA ASP A 128 16.71 -2.64 -17.74
C ASP A 128 18.12 -2.03 -17.74
N LYS A 129 18.26 -0.75 -17.34
CA LYS A 129 19.57 -0.12 -17.07
C LYS A 129 20.16 -0.52 -15.72
N TYR A 130 19.33 -0.95 -14.76
CA TYR A 130 19.70 -1.17 -13.36
C TYR A 130 19.55 -2.63 -12.92
N ILE A 131 18.65 -3.38 -13.55
CA ILE A 131 18.43 -4.79 -13.23
C ILE A 131 18.41 -5.65 -14.48
N LYS A 132 18.71 -6.93 -14.33
CA LYS A 132 18.45 -7.96 -15.33
C LYS A 132 17.37 -8.89 -14.79
N VAL A 133 16.28 -9.06 -15.53
CA VAL A 133 15.23 -10.02 -15.18
C VAL A 133 15.60 -11.38 -15.77
N HIS A 134 15.64 -12.40 -14.92
CA HIS A 134 15.87 -13.79 -15.32
C HIS A 134 14.54 -14.46 -15.64
N TYR A 135 14.01 -14.17 -16.83
CA TYR A 135 12.70 -14.65 -17.27
C TYR A 135 12.54 -16.17 -17.19
N GLU A 136 13.64 -16.90 -17.38
CA GLU A 136 13.72 -18.36 -17.27
C GLU A 136 13.32 -18.89 -15.88
N ASN A 137 13.46 -18.09 -14.84
CA ASN A 137 13.15 -18.47 -13.46
C ASN A 137 11.73 -18.07 -13.05
N ILE A 138 10.98 -17.35 -13.91
CA ILE A 138 9.62 -16.90 -13.60
C ILE A 138 8.65 -18.08 -13.74
N ALA A 139 7.94 -18.39 -12.65
CA ALA A 139 6.94 -19.45 -12.65
C ALA A 139 5.88 -19.22 -13.73
N ARG A 140 5.54 -20.27 -14.47
CA ARG A 140 4.58 -20.20 -15.59
C ARG A 140 3.23 -19.68 -15.09
N GLY A 141 2.71 -18.63 -15.73
CA GLY A 141 1.44 -18.00 -15.36
C GLY A 141 1.52 -16.97 -14.23
N LYS A 142 2.71 -16.72 -13.64
CA LYS A 142 2.95 -15.60 -12.73
C LYS A 142 3.49 -14.40 -13.51
N THR A 143 3.07 -13.20 -13.12
CA THR A 143 3.65 -11.94 -13.61
C THR A 143 4.65 -11.44 -12.59
N TYR A 144 5.91 -11.24 -13.01
CA TYR A 144 6.99 -10.52 -12.33
C TYR A 144 6.95 -10.50 -10.79
N GLU A 145 7.45 -11.56 -10.15
CA GLU A 145 7.78 -11.55 -8.73
C GLU A 145 9.27 -11.90 -8.57
N GLY A 146 10.01 -11.05 -7.85
CA GLY A 146 11.23 -11.43 -7.12
C GLY A 146 12.47 -11.96 -7.85
N ILE A 147 12.52 -12.01 -9.18
CA ILE A 147 13.60 -12.69 -9.91
C ILE A 147 14.43 -11.72 -10.76
N TYR A 148 15.30 -10.97 -10.11
CA TYR A 148 16.16 -9.98 -10.74
C TYR A 148 17.59 -10.00 -10.18
N GLU A 149 18.55 -9.68 -11.04
CA GLU A 149 19.94 -9.39 -10.69
C GLU A 149 20.16 -7.88 -10.72
N ILE A 150 20.72 -7.30 -9.64
CA ILE A 150 21.04 -5.87 -9.56
C ILE A 150 22.35 -5.60 -10.28
N ARG A 151 22.32 -4.78 -11.33
CA ARG A 151 23.52 -4.29 -12.02
C ARG A 151 24.14 -3.18 -11.19
N GLN A 152 25.23 -3.48 -10.49
CA GLN A 152 25.99 -2.44 -9.79
C GLN A 152 26.56 -1.46 -10.82
N LYS A 153 26.51 -0.17 -10.49
CA LYS A 153 27.09 0.92 -11.28
C LYS A 153 28.59 1.03 -11.05
#